data_AF-A0A7C2HP80-F1
#
_entry.id   AF-A0A7C2HP80-F1
#
_cell.length_a   1.000
_cell.length_b   1.000
_cell.length_c   1.000
_cell.angle_alpha   90.00
_cell.angle_beta   90.00
_cell.angle_gamma   90.00
#
_symmetry.space_group_name_H-M   'P 1'
#
loop_
_entity.id
_entity.type
_entity.pdbx_description
1 polymer ?
#
loop_
_entity_poly.entity_id
_entity_poly.type
_entity_poly.pdbx_seq_one_letter_code
_entity_poly.pdbx_strand_id
1 'polypeptide(L)'
;MTFELISVPPDASGTIAVDGPPVTATTTSPVQNARLTFSGSSGQRVLLQATSTLYPGWIAMFIYKPAADGTASTSNGALYQWCCWGGNTSSGVQTLPTAGIYTILLNPPEMVTGSMVLNLLSQ
;
A
#
# COMPACT_ATOMS: atom_id res chain seq x y z
N MET A 1 29.28 5.06 -23.31
CA MET A 1 28.15 4.71 -22.43
C MET A 1 27.76 5.97 -21.69
N THR A 2 26.53 6.44 -21.87
CA THR A 2 25.95 7.55 -21.14
C THR A 2 24.95 6.97 -20.14
N PHE A 3 25.10 7.29 -18.86
CA PHE A 3 24.09 7.01 -17.84
C PHE A 3 23.17 8.21 -17.77
N GLU A 4 21.87 8.02 -17.99
CA GLU A 4 20.87 9.02 -17.66
C GLU A 4 20.46 8.83 -16.20
N LEU A 5 20.53 9.91 -15.43
CA LEU A 5 20.00 9.94 -14.07
C LEU A 5 18.51 10.26 -14.16
N ILE A 6 17.66 9.23 -14.03
CA ILE A 6 16.22 9.43 -13.90
C ILE A 6 15.95 9.93 -12.47
N SER A 7 15.35 11.12 -12.34
CA SER A 7 14.88 11.61 -11.04
C SER A 7 13.69 10.77 -10.57
N VAL A 8 13.79 10.17 -9.38
CA VAL A 8 12.65 9.48 -8.77
C VAL A 8 11.67 10.53 -8.22
N PRO A 9 10.44 10.61 -8.73
CA PRO A 9 9.44 11.53 -8.20
C PRO A 9 9.05 11.11 -6.78
N PRO A 10 8.59 12.04 -5.93
CA PRO A 10 8.06 11.67 -4.62
C PRO A 10 6.89 10.69 -4.77
N ASP A 11 6.81 9.74 -3.85
CA ASP A 11 5.72 8.76 -3.83
C ASP A 11 4.36 9.46 -3.73
N ALA A 12 3.37 8.94 -4.47
CA ALA A 12 2.00 9.36 -4.28
C ALA A 12 1.54 8.96 -2.88
N SER A 13 0.90 9.86 -2.14
CA SER A 13 0.48 9.62 -0.76
C SER A 13 -1.01 9.90 -0.56
N GLY A 14 -1.66 9.10 0.28
CA GLY A 14 -3.04 9.31 0.70
C GLY A 14 -3.36 8.61 2.02
N THR A 15 -4.60 8.73 2.46
CA THR A 15 -5.13 8.01 3.62
C THR A 15 -6.22 7.04 3.19
N ILE A 16 -6.39 5.96 3.95
CA ILE A 16 -7.51 5.03 3.83
C ILE A 16 -8.03 4.76 5.24
N ALA A 17 -9.35 4.62 5.38
CA ALA A 17 -9.99 4.34 6.65
C ALA A 17 -10.55 2.92 6.66
N VAL A 18 -10.47 2.25 7.81
CA VAL A 18 -11.16 0.98 8.03
C VAL A 18 -12.68 1.21 7.92
N ASP A 19 -13.36 0.40 7.12
CA ASP A 19 -14.77 0.52 6.75
C ASP A 19 -15.13 1.88 6.11
N GLY A 20 -14.13 2.58 5.58
CA GLY A 20 -14.29 3.82 4.84
C GLY A 20 -14.69 3.59 3.38
N PRO A 21 -14.94 4.69 2.64
CA PRO A 21 -15.14 4.60 1.20
C PRO A 21 -13.88 4.05 0.49
N PRO A 22 -14.04 3.38 -0.67
CA PRO A 22 -12.91 2.94 -1.47
C PRO A 22 -11.97 4.10 -1.83
N VAL A 23 -10.66 3.84 -1.82
CA VAL A 23 -9.62 4.80 -2.20
C VAL A 23 -8.93 4.33 -3.46
N THR A 24 -8.77 5.23 -4.43
CA THR A 24 -7.97 4.98 -5.63
C THR A 24 -6.54 5.45 -5.41
N ALA A 25 -5.60 4.51 -5.35
CA ALA A 25 -4.17 4.82 -5.31
C ALA A 25 -3.62 4.85 -6.75
N THR A 26 -3.05 5.98 -7.16
CA THR A 26 -2.57 6.21 -8.53
C THR A 26 -1.09 6.58 -8.53
N THR A 27 -0.33 5.98 -9.45
CA THR A 27 1.03 6.43 -9.81
C THR A 27 0.96 7.13 -11.15
N THR A 28 1.63 8.28 -11.27
CA THR A 28 1.55 9.16 -12.44
C THR A 28 2.88 9.27 -13.18
N SER A 29 3.94 8.68 -12.66
CA SER A 29 5.27 8.69 -13.26
C SER A 29 5.93 7.31 -13.13
N PRO A 30 6.77 6.91 -14.08
CA PRO A 30 7.65 5.75 -13.90
C PRO A 30 8.43 5.85 -12.59
N VAL A 31 8.77 4.70 -12.04
CA VAL A 31 9.54 4.46 -10.80
C VAL A 31 8.93 5.06 -9.53
N GLN A 32 7.67 5.52 -9.60
CA GLN A 32 6.94 6.06 -8.46
C GLN A 32 6.19 4.96 -7.71
N ASN A 33 6.23 4.97 -6.38
CA ASN A 33 5.32 4.15 -5.57
C ASN A 33 4.08 4.94 -5.13
N ALA A 34 3.05 4.23 -4.69
CA ALA A 34 1.92 4.83 -3.98
C ALA A 34 1.86 4.32 -2.53
N ARG A 35 1.58 5.22 -1.60
CA ARG A 35 1.47 4.95 -0.16
C ARG A 35 0.11 5.39 0.36
N LEU A 36 -0.57 4.52 1.08
CA LEU A 36 -1.75 4.85 1.85
C LEU A 36 -1.49 4.60 3.33
N THR A 37 -1.98 5.47 4.21
CA THR A 37 -1.88 5.26 5.66
C THR A 37 -3.24 5.11 6.31
N PHE A 38 -3.31 4.29 7.35
CA PHE A 38 -4.51 4.13 8.18
C PHE A 38 -4.13 4.00 9.66
N SER A 39 -5.00 4.50 10.53
CA SER A 39 -4.88 4.30 11.97
C SER A 39 -5.44 2.94 12.36
N GLY A 40 -4.71 2.20 13.18
CA GLY A 40 -5.13 0.90 13.70
C GLY A 40 -4.91 0.78 15.20
N SER A 41 -5.70 -0.10 15.82
CA SER A 41 -5.58 -0.47 17.23
C SER A 41 -4.96 -1.85 17.39
N SER A 42 -4.29 -2.10 18.51
CA SER A 42 -3.77 -3.43 18.85
C SER A 42 -4.89 -4.46 18.90
N GLY A 43 -4.68 -5.63 18.29
CA GLY A 43 -5.65 -6.71 18.20
C GLY A 43 -6.76 -6.51 17.17
N GLN A 44 -6.85 -5.33 16.53
CA GLN A 44 -7.82 -5.09 15.47
C GLN A 44 -7.56 -6.03 14.29
N ARG A 45 -8.62 -6.55 13.69
CA ARG A 45 -8.57 -7.41 12.51
C ARG A 45 -9.01 -6.62 11.30
N VAL A 46 -8.17 -6.58 10.27
CA VAL A 46 -8.44 -5.84 9.04
C VAL A 46 -8.19 -6.71 7.81
N LEU A 47 -8.86 -6.39 6.71
CA LEU A 47 -8.63 -7.00 5.41
C LEU A 47 -8.52 -5.88 4.38
N LEU A 48 -7.35 -5.79 3.73
CA LEU A 48 -7.16 -4.96 2.54
C LEU A 48 -7.59 -5.74 1.30
N GLN A 49 -8.45 -5.15 0.47
CA GLN A 49 -8.94 -5.72 -0.78
C GLN A 49 -8.75 -4.74 -1.93
N ALA A 50 -8.24 -5.24 -3.06
CA ALA A 50 -8.26 -4.52 -4.33
C ALA A 50 -9.49 -4.95 -5.15
N THR A 51 -10.33 -4.02 -5.56
CA THR A 51 -11.53 -4.31 -6.38
C THR A 51 -11.23 -4.22 -7.87
N SER A 52 -10.43 -3.25 -8.28
CA SER A 52 -10.00 -3.08 -9.66
C SER A 52 -8.59 -2.51 -9.74
N THR A 53 -7.95 -2.72 -10.89
CA THR A 53 -6.63 -2.18 -11.20
C THR A 53 -6.56 -1.77 -12.66
N LEU A 54 -5.88 -0.65 -12.92
CA LEU A 54 -5.45 -0.22 -14.25
C LEU A 54 -3.95 -0.43 -14.46
N TYR A 55 -3.23 -1.00 -13.48
CA TYR A 55 -1.85 -1.42 -13.68
C TYR A 55 -1.77 -2.55 -14.72
N PRO A 56 -0.91 -2.45 -15.73
CA PRO A 56 -0.60 -3.58 -16.61
C PRO A 56 0.19 -4.64 -15.83
N GLY A 57 -0.46 -5.75 -15.50
CA GLY A 57 0.14 -6.87 -14.79
C GLY A 57 -0.01 -6.79 -13.27
N TRP A 58 0.88 -7.48 -12.55
CA TRP A 58 0.84 -7.51 -11.09
C TRP A 58 1.81 -6.52 -10.47
N ILE A 59 1.46 -6.07 -9.26
CA ILE A 59 2.31 -5.17 -8.47
C ILE A 59 2.62 -5.79 -7.10
N ALA A 60 3.74 -5.39 -6.50
CA ALA A 60 4.06 -5.78 -5.14
C ALA A 60 3.27 -4.92 -4.15
N MET A 61 2.74 -5.56 -3.10
CA MET A 61 1.97 -4.92 -2.04
C MET A 61 2.58 -5.24 -0.69
N PHE A 62 2.65 -4.22 0.17
CA PHE A 62 3.12 -4.35 1.54
C PHE A 62 2.16 -3.64 2.49
N ILE A 63 2.01 -4.18 3.71
CA ILE A 63 1.42 -3.47 4.84
C ILE A 63 2.49 -3.42 5.92
N TYR A 64 3.03 -2.25 6.20
CA TYR A 64 4.05 -2.03 7.21
C TYR A 64 3.45 -1.66 8.56
N LYS A 65 4.11 -2.16 9.61
CA LYS A 65 3.80 -1.83 11.00
C LYS A 65 4.20 -0.36 11.32
N PRO A 66 3.49 0.32 12.23
CA PRO A 66 3.90 1.62 12.74
C PRO A 66 5.30 1.55 13.36
N ALA A 67 6.00 2.68 13.45
CA ALA A 67 7.19 2.80 14.28
C ALA A 67 6.85 2.60 15.77
N ALA A 68 7.89 2.45 16.61
CA ALA A 68 7.73 2.27 18.05
C ALA A 68 7.00 3.44 18.75
N ASP A 69 7.07 4.65 18.18
CA ASP A 69 6.35 5.84 18.64
C ASP A 69 4.91 5.95 18.08
N GLY A 70 4.46 4.95 17.31
CA GLY A 70 3.12 4.90 16.71
C GLY A 70 2.99 5.63 15.37
N THR A 71 4.05 6.25 14.85
CA THR A 71 4.05 6.97 13.57
C THR A 71 4.16 6.03 12.36
N ALA A 72 3.84 6.52 11.16
CA ALA A 72 3.95 5.75 9.93
C ALA A 72 5.41 5.38 9.63
N SER A 73 5.68 4.12 9.31
CA SER A 73 7.04 3.64 8.98
C SER A 73 7.00 2.53 7.94
N THR A 74 8.02 2.46 7.09
CA THR A 74 8.31 1.31 6.21
C THR A 74 9.50 0.49 6.68
N SER A 75 10.10 0.85 7.83
CA SER A 75 11.32 0.23 8.36
C SER A 75 11.05 -0.72 9.54
N ASN A 76 9.87 -0.67 10.18
CA ASN A 76 9.54 -1.52 11.33
C ASN A 76 9.03 -2.94 10.95
N GLY A 77 9.31 -3.36 9.72
CA GLY A 77 8.90 -4.64 9.14
C GLY A 77 7.46 -4.66 8.61
N ALA A 78 7.22 -5.53 7.63
CA ALA A 78 5.91 -5.73 7.03
C ALA A 78 5.07 -6.73 7.84
N LEU A 79 3.81 -6.39 8.12
CA LEU A 79 2.76 -7.30 8.58
C LEU A 79 2.30 -8.23 7.44
N TYR A 80 2.29 -7.70 6.21
CA TYR A 80 1.90 -8.43 5.01
C TYR A 80 2.79 -8.02 3.84
N GLN A 81 3.17 -8.99 3.01
CA GLN A 81 3.90 -8.78 1.76
C GLN A 81 3.48 -9.80 0.70
N TRP A 82 3.21 -9.34 -0.51
CA TRP A 82 2.96 -10.23 -1.65
C TRP A 82 3.38 -9.57 -2.97
N CYS A 83 3.96 -10.34 -3.89
CA CYS A 83 4.49 -9.82 -5.16
C CYS A 83 3.43 -9.46 -6.20
N CYS A 84 2.25 -10.05 -6.05
CA CYS A 84 1.44 -10.37 -7.20
C CYS A 84 -0.01 -9.92 -7.02
N TRP A 85 -0.19 -8.62 -6.73
CA TRP A 85 -1.51 -8.00 -6.59
C TRP A 85 -2.06 -7.55 -7.94
N GLY A 86 -3.33 -7.85 -8.17
CA GLY A 86 -4.13 -7.41 -9.30
C GLY A 86 -5.56 -7.07 -8.87
N GLY A 87 -6.47 -6.90 -9.83
CA GLY A 87 -7.89 -6.72 -9.52
C GLY A 87 -8.47 -7.93 -8.78
N ASN A 88 -9.39 -7.69 -7.85
CA ASN A 88 -10.05 -8.71 -7.01
C ASN A 88 -9.10 -9.53 -6.12
N THR A 89 -7.93 -8.97 -5.75
CA THR A 89 -7.00 -9.60 -4.81
C THR A 89 -7.20 -9.09 -3.38
N SER A 90 -6.71 -9.86 -2.40
CA SER A 90 -6.89 -9.56 -0.97
C SER A 90 -5.66 -9.97 -0.17
N SER A 91 -5.40 -9.22 0.90
CA SER A 91 -4.39 -9.56 1.91
C SER A 91 -4.79 -10.75 2.79
N GLY A 92 -6.04 -11.21 2.73
CA GLY A 92 -6.62 -12.01 3.81
C GLY A 92 -6.79 -11.20 5.08
N VAL A 93 -7.20 -11.85 6.17
CA VAL A 93 -7.35 -11.16 7.47
C VAL A 93 -5.98 -10.97 8.12
N GLN A 94 -5.67 -9.74 8.48
CA GLN A 94 -4.47 -9.33 9.18
C GLN A 94 -4.83 -8.85 10.58
N THR A 95 -4.17 -9.40 11.60
CA THR A 95 -4.32 -8.94 12.99
C THR A 95 -3.23 -7.92 13.31
N LEU A 96 -3.63 -6.71 13.68
CA LEU A 96 -2.73 -5.61 13.97
C LEU A 96 -2.03 -5.83 15.33
N PRO A 97 -0.70 -5.96 15.38
CA PRO A 97 0.01 -6.30 16.62
C PRO A 97 0.13 -5.12 17.60
N THR A 98 0.04 -3.88 17.11
CA THR A 98 0.19 -2.67 17.93
C THR A 98 -0.79 -1.58 17.47
N ALA A 99 -1.05 -0.60 18.34
CA ALA A 99 -1.72 0.62 17.93
C ALA A 99 -0.74 1.53 17.16
N GLY A 100 -1.26 2.34 16.23
CA GLY A 100 -0.48 3.34 15.50
C GLY A 100 -0.90 3.49 14.04
N ILE A 101 -0.09 4.19 13.27
CA ILE A 101 -0.31 4.43 11.84
C ILE A 101 0.40 3.37 11.00
N TYR A 102 -0.38 2.54 10.32
CA TYR A 102 0.10 1.53 9.38
C TYR A 102 0.27 2.12 7.99
N THR A 103 1.24 1.62 7.22
CA THR A 103 1.50 2.07 5.84
C THR A 103 1.27 0.95 4.85
N ILE A 104 0.36 1.15 3.91
CA ILE A 104 0.16 0.31 2.74
C ILE A 104 1.04 0.87 1.62
N LEU A 105 1.94 0.06 1.08
CA LEU A 105 2.80 0.42 -0.05
C LEU A 105 2.41 -0.39 -1.29
N LEU A 106 2.05 0.33 -2.35
CA LEU A 106 1.91 -0.17 -3.71
C LEU A 106 3.22 0.11 -4.44
N ASN A 107 3.90 -0.96 -4.84
CA ASN A 107 5.17 -0.91 -5.54
C ASN A 107 5.01 -1.57 -6.93
N PRO A 108 4.60 -0.80 -7.95
CA PRO A 108 4.53 -1.29 -9.32
C PRO A 108 5.94 -1.57 -9.89
N PRO A 109 6.06 -2.47 -10.88
CA PRO A 109 7.30 -2.62 -11.63
C PRO A 109 7.76 -1.29 -12.22
N GLU A 110 9.08 -1.07 -12.27
CA GLU A 110 9.69 0.25 -12.47
C GLU A 110 9.03 1.16 -13.51
N MET A 111 8.79 0.68 -14.75
CA MET A 111 8.29 1.54 -15.82
C MET A 111 6.75 1.57 -15.93
N VAL A 112 6.06 1.01 -14.93
CA VAL A 112 4.61 0.82 -14.95
C VAL A 112 3.91 1.86 -14.10
N THR A 113 2.98 2.60 -14.72
CA THR A 113 2.02 3.47 -14.03
C THR A 113 0.63 2.89 -14.11
N GLY A 114 -0.26 3.38 -13.24
CA GLY A 114 -1.64 2.93 -13.20
C GLY A 114 -2.32 3.31 -11.90
N SER A 115 -3.43 2.67 -11.64
CA SER A 115 -4.17 2.86 -10.40
C SER A 115 -4.75 1.56 -9.88
N MET A 116 -5.01 1.51 -8.57
CA MET A 116 -5.69 0.40 -7.93
C MET A 116 -6.72 0.95 -6.95
N VAL A 117 -7.95 0.42 -7.02
CA VAL A 117 -9.03 0.77 -6.10
C VAL A 117 -8.99 -0.18 -4.91
N LEU A 118 -8.83 0.38 -3.72
CA LEU A 118 -8.60 -0.35 -2.47
C LEU A 118 -9.70 -0.07 -1.45
N ASN A 119 -10.14 -1.13 -0.77
CA ASN A 119 -11.00 -1.08 0.41
C ASN A 119 -10.24 -1.66 1.59
N LEU A 120 -10.39 -1.04 2.76
CA LEU A 120 -9.91 -1.57 4.02
C LEU A 120 -11.12 -1.89 4.89
N LEU A 121 -11.31 -3.17 5.22
CA LEU A 121 -12.50 -3.67 5.90
C LEU A 121 -12.14 -4.17 7.30
N SER A 122 -13.01 -3.95 8.27
CA SER A 122 -12.96 -4.66 9.56
C SER A 122 -13.42 -6.11 9.38
N GLN A 123 -12.95 -7.02 10.24
CA GLN A 123 -13.27 -8.46 10.20
C GLN A 123 -13.66 -9.01 11.57
#